data_AF-A0A5J5DFJ2-F1
#
_entry.id   AF-A0A5J5DFJ2-F1
#
_cell.length_a   1.000
_cell.length_b   1.000
_cell.length_c   1.000
_cell.angle_alpha   90.00
_cell.angle_beta   90.00
_cell.angle_gamma   90.00
#
_symmetry.space_group_name_H-M   'P 1'
#
loop_
_entity.id
_entity.type
_entity.pdbx_description
1 polymer ?
#
loop_
_entity_poly.entity_id
_entity_poly.type
_entity_poly.pdbx_seq_one_letter_code
_entity_poly.pdbx_strand_id
1 'polypeptide(L)' 'MQQGSELMPKALSTRIVGGIWWFFTLIIISSYTANLAAFLTVERMESPIDSADDLAKQTKIEYGVIEDGSTMTFF' A
#
# COMPACT_ATOMS: atom_id res chain seq x y z
N MET A 1 30.01 -18.83 -5.42
CA MET A 1 29.93 -17.40 -5.76
C MET A 1 30.73 -16.64 -4.71
N GLN A 2 32.00 -16.38 -5.00
CA GLN A 2 32.94 -15.74 -4.07
C GLN A 2 32.56 -14.25 -4.02
N GLN A 3 31.69 -13.91 -3.06
CA GLN A 3 31.13 -12.58 -2.90
C GLN A 3 32.03 -11.78 -1.96
N GLY A 4 33.03 -11.16 -2.57
CA GLY A 4 33.99 -10.30 -1.88
C GLY A 4 34.92 -9.73 -2.94
N SER A 5 34.55 -8.61 -3.54
CA SER A 5 35.50 -7.87 -4.37
C SER A 5 36.65 -7.43 -3.47
N GLU A 6 37.82 -8.05 -3.62
CA GLU A 6 39.07 -7.79 -2.87
C GLU A 6 39.67 -6.40 -3.15
N LEU A 7 39.00 -5.60 -3.98
CA LEU A 7 39.38 -4.24 -4.32
C LEU A 7 38.61 -3.24 -3.45
N MET A 8 38.94 -3.21 -2.16
CA MET A 8 38.53 -2.10 -1.32
C MET A 8 39.21 -0.83 -1.87
N PRO A 9 38.45 0.23 -2.25
CA PRO A 9 39.06 1.42 -2.82
C PRO A 9 40.08 1.98 -1.83
N LYS A 10 41.35 2.02 -2.26
CA LYS A 10 42.44 2.58 -1.45
C LYS A 10 42.30 4.10 -1.28
N ALA A 11 41.66 4.78 -2.23
CA ALA A 11 41.45 6.22 -2.20
C ALA A 11 40.22 6.60 -1.34
N LEU A 12 40.40 7.59 -0.47
CA LEU A 12 39.35 8.13 0.41
C LEU A 12 38.17 8.69 -0.40
N SER A 13 38.45 9.34 -1.54
CA SER A 13 37.44 9.91 -2.43
C SER A 13 36.43 8.88 -2.94
N THR A 14 36.91 7.70 -3.34
CA THR A 14 36.06 6.61 -3.85
C THR A 14 35.19 6.01 -2.75
N ARG A 15 35.63 6.02 -1.48
CA ARG A 15 34.82 5.58 -0.34
C ARG A 15 33.68 6.55 -0.04
N ILE A 16 33.93 7.85 -0.12
CA ILE A 16 32.90 8.88 0.10
C ILE A 16 31.84 8.79 -1.00
N VAL A 17 32.25 8.69 -2.27
CA VAL A 17 31.32 8.51 -3.39
C VAL A 17 30.52 7.21 -3.24
N GLY A 18 31.16 6.11 -2.85
CA GLY A 18 30.48 4.85 -2.55
C GLY A 18 29.48 4.95 -1.41
N GLY A 19 29.82 5.66 -0.32
CA GLY A 19 28.93 5.91 0.81
C GLY A 19 27.70 6.73 0.42
N ILE A 20 27.89 7.81 -0.34
CA ILE A 20 26.78 8.63 -0.84
C ILE A 20 25.89 7.82 -1.79
N TRP A 21 26.49 7.02 -2.68
CA TRP A 21 25.74 6.13 -3.58
C TRP A 21 24.91 5.10 -2.83
N TRP A 22 25.48 4.48 -1.79
CA TRP A 22 24.76 3.54 -0.93
C TRP A 22 23.61 4.22 -0.20
N PHE A 23 23.83 5.42 0.34
CA PHE A 23 22.79 6.19 1.02
C PHE A 23 21.65 6.59 0.08
N PHE A 24 21.99 7.05 -1.13
CA PHE A 24 21.02 7.37 -2.18
C PHE A 24 20.17 6.15 -2.56
N THR A 25 20.81 5.00 -2.75
CA THR A 25 20.12 3.75 -3.08
C THR A 25 19.18 3.31 -1.96
N LEU A 26 19.59 3.43 -0.69
CA LEU A 26 18.76 3.13 0.47
C LEU A 26 17.51 4.02 0.54
N ILE A 27 17.65 5.32 0.27
CA ILE A 27 16.51 6.24 0.22
C ILE A 27 15.51 5.80 -0.85
N ILE A 28 15.99 5.50 -2.07
CA ILE A 28 15.11 5.07 -3.17
C ILE A 28 14.34 3.80 -2.81
N ILE A 29 15.03 2.78 -2.31
CA ILE A 29 14.40 1.50 -1.93
C ILE A 29 13.39 1.74 -0.80
N SER A 30 13.76 2.52 0.22
CA SER A 30 12.88 2.85 1.33
C SER A 30 11.61 3.58 0.87
N SER A 31 11.73 4.58 -0.01
CA SER A 31 10.57 5.29 -0.57
C SER A 31 9.70 4.37 -1.44
N TYR A 32 10.31 3.49 -2.24
CA TYR A 32 9.56 2.52 -3.04
C TYR A 32 8.80 1.52 -2.16
N THR A 33 9.45 0.96 -1.14
CA THR A 33 8.82 0.06 -0.17
C THR A 33 7.71 0.77 0.62
N ALA A 34 7.91 2.02 1.03
CA ALA A 34 6.89 2.81 1.73
C ALA A 34 5.68 3.09 0.84
N ASN A 35 5.88 3.50 -0.41
CA ASN A 35 4.79 3.74 -1.34
C ASN A 35 4.03 2.46 -1.68
N LEU A 36 4.74 1.33 -1.85
CA LEU A 36 4.12 0.03 -2.07
C LEU A 36 3.28 -0.40 -0.86
N ALA A 37 3.82 -0.27 0.36
CA ALA A 37 3.11 -0.59 1.59
C ALA A 37 1.86 0.30 1.75
N ALA A 38 1.99 1.61 1.49
CA ALA A 38 0.87 2.55 1.51
C ALA A 38 -0.22 2.10 0.55
N PHE A 39 0.12 1.75 -0.69
CA PHE A 39 -0.83 1.23 -1.67
C PHE A 39 -1.55 -0.04 -1.18
N LEU A 40 -0.80 -1.03 -0.67
CA LEU A 40 -1.37 -2.28 -0.16
C LEU A 40 -2.29 -2.09 1.05
N THR A 41 -2.06 -1.06 1.87
CA THR A 41 -2.93 -0.72 3.00
C THR A 41 -4.15 0.12 2.60
N VAL A 42 -4.03 0.97 1.58
CA VAL A 42 -5.11 1.85 1.11
C VAL A 42 -6.19 1.05 0.40
N GLU A 43 -5.84 0.05 -0.42
CA GLU A 43 -6.85 -0.83 -1.07
C GLU A 43 -7.68 -1.67 -0.08
N ARG A 44 -7.25 -1.77 1.19
CA ARG A 44 -7.94 -2.57 2.22
C ARG A 44 -8.76 -1.78 3.23
N MET A 45 -8.75 -0.45 3.18
CA MET A 45 -9.46 0.40 4.16
C MET A 45 -10.71 1.11 3.63
N GLU A 46 -11.01 1.05 2.33
CA GLU A 46 -12.35 1.46 1.88
C GLU A 46 -13.34 0.32 2.17
N SER A 47 -14.09 0.45 3.27
CA SER A 47 -15.37 -0.25 3.36
C SER A 47 -16.24 0.30 2.23
N PRO A 48 -16.68 -0.51 1.26
CA PRO A 48 -17.44 -0.02 0.11
C PRO A 48 -18.80 0.57 0.49
N ILE A 49 -19.25 0.33 1.72
CA ILE A 49 -20.51 0.82 2.30
C ILE A 49 -20.23 1.19 3.76
N ASP A 50 -20.48 2.44 4.14
CA ASP A 50 -20.38 2.91 5.54
C ASP A 50 -21.77 3.17 6.15
N SER A 51 -22.81 3.35 5.31
CA SER A 51 -24.19 3.60 5.75
C SER A 51 -25.25 2.94 4.86
N ALA A 52 -26.45 2.73 5.42
CA ALA A 52 -27.63 2.29 4.67
C ALA A 52 -28.02 3.27 3.54
N ASP A 53 -27.74 4.56 3.71
CA ASP A 53 -27.89 5.57 2.66
C ASP A 53 -26.94 5.34 1.47
N ASP A 54 -25.72 4.85 1.73
CA ASP A 54 -24.75 4.57 0.67
C ASP A 54 -25.17 3.33 -0.13
N LEU A 55 -25.73 2.33 0.55
CA LEU A 55 -26.40 1.17 -0.05
C LEU A 55 -27.55 1.56 -0.97
N ALA A 56 -28.38 2.52 -0.55
CA ALA A 56 -29.55 2.97 -1.32
C ALA A 56 -29.18 3.86 -2.52
N LYS A 57 -28.08 4.62 -2.44
CA LYS A 57 -27.61 5.50 -3.52
C LYS A 57 -26.84 4.76 -4.62
N GLN A 58 -26.20 3.64 -4.27
CA GLN A 58 -25.47 2.82 -5.23
C GLN A 58 -26.38 1.78 -5.88
N THR A 59 -26.13 1.45 -7.15
CA THR A 59 -26.90 0.44 -7.91
C THR A 59 -26.06 -0.78 -8.28
N LYS A 60 -24.88 -0.95 -7.66
CA LYS A 60 -23.89 -1.99 -7.99
C LYS A 60 -24.05 -3.26 -7.14
N ILE A 61 -24.51 -3.11 -5.90
CA ILE A 61 -24.73 -4.17 -4.91
C ILE A 61 -26.23 -4.29 -4.69
N GLU A 62 -26.80 -5.45 -5.00
CA GLU A 62 -28.21 -5.72 -4.74
C GLU A 62 -28.45 -5.84 -3.24
N TYR A 63 -29.53 -5.22 -2.76
CA TYR A 63 -29.98 -5.30 -1.39
C TYR A 63 -31.48 -5.61 -1.36
N GLY A 64 -31.94 -6.25 -0.28
CA GLY A 64 -33.32 -6.66 -0.17
C GLY A 64 -33.69 -7.05 1.26
N VAL A 65 -34.99 -7.25 1.47
CA VAL A 65 -35.59 -7.69 2.72
C VAL A 65 -36.36 -8.98 2.49
N ILE A 66 -36.60 -9.74 3.56
CA ILE A 66 -37.43 -10.95 3.49
C ILE A 66 -38.88 -10.54 3.18
N GLU A 67 -39.48 -11.23 2.21
CA GLU A 67 -40.89 -11.05 1.83
C GLU A 67 -41.78 -11.32 3.05
N ASP A 68 -42.73 -10.40 3.32
CA ASP A 68 -43.64 -10.45 4.48
C ASP A 68 -42.96 -10.30 5.87
N GLY A 69 -41.71 -9.81 5.91
CA GLY A 69 -41.01 -9.50 7.16
C GLY A 69 -41.35 -8.12 7.72
N SER A 70 -41.35 -7.96 9.05
CA SER A 70 -41.59 -6.67 9.72
C SER A 70 -40.65 -5.55 9.24
N THR A 71 -39.44 -5.90 8.82
CA THR A 71 -38.45 -4.98 8.26
C THR A 71 -38.88 -4.41 6.90
N MET A 72 -39.61 -5.17 6.07
CA MET A 72 -40.17 -4.68 4.79
C MET A 72 -41.29 -3.67 4.99
N THR A 73 -42.01 -3.73 6.11
CA THR A 73 -43.10 -2.80 6.42
C THR A 73 -42.60 -1.53 7.11
N PHE A 74 -41.42 -1.59 7.71
CA PHE A 74 -40.82 -0.49 8.49
C PHE A 74 -40.00 0.49 7.64
N PHE A 75 -39.38 0.00 6.56
CA PHE A 75 -38.60 0.78 5.60
C PHE A 75 -39.41 1.07 4.33
#